data_AF-A0A7J7NLX2-F1
#
_entry.id   AF-A0A7J7NLX2-F1
#
_cell.length_a   1.000
_cell.length_b   1.000
_cell.length_c   1.000
_cell.angle_alpha   90.00
_cell.angle_beta   90.00
_cell.angle_gamma   90.00
#
_symmetry.space_group_name_H-M   'P 1'
#
loop_
_entity.id
_entity.type
_entity.pdbx_description
1 polymer ?
#
loop_
_entity_poly.entity_id
_entity_poly.type
_entity_poly.pdbx_seq_one_letter_code
_entity_poly.pdbx_strand_id
1 'polypeptide(L)'
;MNSEENEIKKKKNCSAEGIAANKLASCPYLEENPDYNNPAFNTKYGIYSERCGDDYMYLAAKENKTTLPFAGLFIVRYLSFYPLHKSGAFKYLMNDEDDKNLKWLHIFK
;
A
#
# COMPACT_ATOMS: atom_id res chain seq x y z
N MET A 1 26.20 10.62 -13.29
CA MET A 1 25.13 9.88 -12.56
C MET A 1 24.65 10.84 -11.49
N ASN A 2 23.53 11.50 -11.75
CA ASN A 2 23.24 12.82 -11.21
C ASN A 2 22.58 12.73 -9.83
N SER A 3 22.80 13.74 -8.97
CA SER A 3 22.26 13.84 -7.61
C SER A 3 20.74 13.63 -7.56
N GLU A 4 20.01 14.08 -8.58
CA GLU A 4 18.57 13.91 -8.74
C GLU A 4 18.16 12.43 -8.94
N GLU A 5 18.94 11.63 -9.68
CA GLU A 5 18.65 10.20 -9.86
C GLU A 5 18.82 9.42 -8.56
N ASN A 6 19.78 9.82 -7.72
CA ASN A 6 19.99 9.24 -6.40
C ASN A 6 18.88 9.65 -5.43
N GLU A 7 18.37 10.87 -5.52
CA GLU A 7 17.24 11.36 -4.72
C GLU A 7 15.92 10.66 -5.12
N ILE A 8 15.70 10.44 -6.42
CA ILE A 8 14.56 9.68 -6.95
C ILE A 8 14.66 8.20 -6.55
N LYS A 9 15.85 7.59 -6.59
CA LYS A 9 16.07 6.22 -6.08
C LYS A 9 15.83 6.11 -4.58
N LYS A 10 16.22 7.13 -3.79
CA LYS A 10 15.92 7.21 -2.35
C LYS A 10 14.42 7.33 -2.08
N LYS A 11 13.72 8.21 -2.82
CA LYS A 11 12.26 8.39 -2.72
C LYS A 11 11.50 7.11 -3.08
N LYS A 12 11.94 6.38 -4.11
CA LYS A 12 11.37 5.07 -4.49
C LYS A 12 11.59 3.97 -3.44
N ASN A 13 12.69 4.02 -2.68
CA ASN A 13 12.96 3.05 -1.62
C ASN A 13 12.25 3.36 -0.29
N CYS A 14 11.85 4.62 0.00
CA CYS A 14 11.04 4.96 1.19
C CYS A 14 9.59 4.43 1.10
N SER A 15 9.09 4.10 -0.08
CA SER A 15 7.67 3.81 -0.31
C SER A 15 7.26 2.37 -0.01
N ALA A 16 8.14 1.51 0.49
CA ALA A 16 7.83 0.13 0.82
C ALA A 16 7.93 -0.07 2.34
N GLU A 17 6.87 -0.61 2.93
CA GLU A 17 6.63 -0.89 4.36
C GLU A 17 5.96 0.27 5.09
N GLY A 18 4.71 0.05 5.49
CA GLY A 18 3.94 1.07 6.17
C GLY A 18 3.47 0.71 7.57
N ILE A 19 2.65 1.63 8.04
CA ILE A 19 2.35 1.99 9.42
C ILE A 19 1.46 0.89 10.04
N ALA A 20 1.78 0.20 11.14
CA ALA A 20 2.87 0.35 12.09
C ALA A 20 3.36 -1.03 12.59
N ALA A 21 4.66 -1.27 12.47
CA ALA A 21 5.41 -2.09 13.41
C ALA A 21 6.75 -1.39 13.66
N ASN A 22 6.66 -0.29 14.44
CA ASN A 22 7.76 0.52 14.93
C ASN A 22 8.69 1.15 13.87
N LYS A 23 8.44 2.43 13.60
CA LYS A 23 9.36 3.36 12.90
C LYS A 23 9.87 2.80 11.58
N LEU A 24 9.11 3.12 10.53
CA LEU A 24 9.58 3.24 9.15
C LEU A 24 11.08 3.56 9.16
N ALA A 25 11.91 2.64 8.68
CA ALA A 25 13.36 2.79 8.75
C ALA A 25 13.76 4.12 8.09
N SER A 26 14.09 5.12 8.92
CA SER A 26 14.79 6.35 8.55
C SER A 26 14.26 7.07 7.28
N CYS A 27 12.95 7.19 7.08
CA CYS A 27 12.44 8.15 6.09
C CYS A 27 12.37 9.54 6.76
N PRO A 28 13.27 10.47 6.42
CA PRO A 28 13.42 11.73 7.15
C PRO A 28 12.18 12.64 7.08
N TYR A 29 11.30 12.40 6.11
CA TYR A 29 10.09 13.20 5.89
C TYR A 29 8.89 12.72 6.70
N LEU A 30 8.97 11.58 7.38
CA LEU A 30 7.82 11.05 8.11
C LEU A 30 7.56 11.82 9.42
N GLU A 31 8.62 12.37 10.03
CA GLU A 31 8.53 13.17 11.27
C GLU A 31 7.77 14.50 11.05
N GLU A 32 7.69 14.99 9.81
CA GLU A 32 6.93 16.19 9.45
C GLU A 32 5.42 15.92 9.30
N ASN A 33 5.00 14.65 9.27
CA ASN A 33 3.59 14.31 9.19
C ASN A 33 2.90 14.68 10.52
N PRO A 34 1.82 15.49 10.54
CA PRO A 34 1.06 15.77 11.76
C PRO A 34 0.55 14.51 12.48
N ASP A 35 0.34 13.43 11.73
CA ASP A 35 -0.11 12.14 12.26
C ASP A 35 1.01 11.34 12.92
N TYR A 36 2.28 11.70 12.73
CA TYR A 36 3.44 10.94 13.20
C TYR A 36 3.43 10.70 14.72
N ASN A 37 3.07 11.72 15.49
CA ASN A 37 3.02 11.65 16.95
C ASN A 37 1.62 11.34 17.48
N ASN A 38 0.64 11.06 16.60
CA ASN A 38 -0.72 10.81 17.04
C ASN A 38 -0.89 9.35 17.51
N PRO A 39 -1.20 9.11 18.80
CA PRO A 39 -1.35 7.77 19.33
C PRO A 39 -2.48 6.96 18.68
N ALA A 40 -3.48 7.62 18.10
CA ALA A 40 -4.58 6.94 17.40
C ALA A 40 -4.12 6.20 16.14
N PHE A 41 -3.10 6.72 15.45
CA PHE A 41 -2.55 6.12 14.23
C PHE A 41 -1.34 5.22 14.49
N ASN A 42 -0.71 5.36 15.66
CA ASN A 42 0.48 4.60 16.07
C ASN A 42 0.15 3.23 16.68
N THR A 43 -0.97 2.63 16.30
CA THR A 43 -1.35 1.26 16.66
C THR A 43 -1.19 0.35 15.44
N LYS A 44 -1.19 -0.98 15.64
CA LYS A 44 -1.08 -1.95 14.55
C LYS A 44 -2.10 -1.70 13.42
N TYR A 45 -3.33 -1.34 13.78
CA TYR A 45 -4.42 -1.14 12.83
C TYR A 45 -4.74 0.34 12.57
N GLY A 46 -4.19 1.27 13.37
CA GLY A 46 -4.53 2.68 13.29
C GLY A 46 -6.03 2.90 13.43
N ILE A 47 -6.64 3.53 12.41
CA ILE A 47 -8.09 3.74 12.30
C ILE A 47 -8.83 2.61 11.57
N TYR A 48 -8.12 1.62 11.05
CA TYR A 48 -8.72 0.53 10.30
C TYR A 48 -9.18 -0.60 11.22
N SER A 49 -10.21 -1.32 10.79
CA SER A 49 -10.54 -2.61 11.38
C SER A 49 -9.66 -3.72 10.80
N GLU A 50 -9.51 -4.80 11.55
CA GLU A 50 -8.81 -5.99 11.05
C GLU A 50 -9.53 -6.56 9.82
N ARG A 51 -8.75 -6.94 8.80
CA ARG A 51 -9.24 -7.53 7.54
C ARG A 51 -10.33 -6.72 6.81
N CYS A 52 -10.26 -5.39 6.89
CA CYS A 52 -11.27 -4.51 6.30
C CYS A 52 -11.29 -4.49 4.76
N GLY A 53 -10.16 -4.73 4.10
CA GLY A 53 -10.01 -4.47 2.66
C GLY A 53 -9.96 -2.96 2.31
N ASP A 54 -9.92 -2.66 1.02
CA ASP A 54 -9.77 -1.33 0.41
C ASP A 54 -10.60 -1.21 -0.90
N ASP A 55 -11.83 -0.73 -0.84
CA ASP A 55 -12.69 -0.77 -2.03
C ASP A 55 -12.61 0.44 -2.95
N TYR A 56 -11.77 1.45 -2.67
CA TYR A 56 -11.85 2.73 -3.37
C TYR A 56 -11.65 2.62 -4.88
N MET A 57 -10.52 2.05 -5.33
CA MET A 57 -10.21 1.94 -6.77
C MET A 57 -11.14 0.95 -7.48
N TYR A 58 -11.64 -0.05 -6.76
CA TYR A 58 -12.61 -1.00 -7.30
C TYR A 58 -13.96 -0.34 -7.58
N LEU A 59 -14.44 0.48 -6.64
CA LEU A 59 -15.68 1.26 -6.79
C LEU A 59 -15.55 2.27 -7.93
N ALA A 60 -14.42 2.98 -8.02
CA ALA A 60 -14.18 3.92 -9.12
C ALA A 60 -14.20 3.22 -10.49
N ALA A 61 -13.59 2.05 -10.61
CA ALA A 61 -13.57 1.28 -11.86
C ALA A 61 -14.96 0.75 -12.24
N LYS A 62 -15.74 0.29 -11.26
CA LYS A 62 -17.13 -0.14 -11.45
C LYS A 62 -18.02 0.99 -11.92
N GLU A 63 -17.90 2.17 -11.31
CA GLU A 63 -18.70 3.35 -11.68
C GLU A 63 -18.41 3.78 -13.13
N ASN A 64 -17.15 3.66 -13.54
CA ASN A 64 -16.73 3.89 -14.93
C ASN A 64 -17.06 2.74 -15.90
N LYS A 65 -17.83 1.73 -15.46
CA LYS A 65 -18.31 0.60 -16.27
C LYS A 65 -17.20 -0.11 -17.04
N THR A 66 -16.05 -0.28 -16.40
CA THR A 66 -14.93 -0.97 -17.03
C THR A 66 -15.28 -2.42 -17.40
N THR A 67 -14.71 -2.91 -18.49
CA THR A 67 -14.82 -4.30 -18.95
C THR A 67 -13.67 -5.16 -18.45
N LEU A 68 -12.80 -4.62 -17.59
CA LEU A 68 -11.69 -5.37 -17.03
C LEU A 68 -12.19 -6.58 -16.22
N PRO A 69 -11.54 -7.75 -16.38
CA PRO A 69 -11.83 -8.89 -15.52
C PRO A 69 -11.42 -8.58 -14.08
N PHE A 70 -11.99 -9.34 -13.13
CA PHE A 70 -11.71 -9.17 -11.70
C PHE A 70 -10.21 -9.11 -11.37
N ALA A 71 -9.40 -9.98 -12.00
CA ALA A 71 -7.95 -9.97 -11.80
C ALA A 71 -7.29 -8.64 -12.21
N GLY A 72 -7.77 -8.01 -13.29
CA GLY A 72 -7.29 -6.70 -13.74
C GLY A 72 -7.67 -5.59 -12.77
N LEU A 73 -8.89 -5.62 -12.24
CA LEU A 73 -9.35 -4.71 -11.19
C LEU A 73 -8.51 -4.83 -9.92
N PHE A 74 -8.19 -6.06 -9.52
CA PHE A 74 -7.35 -6.35 -8.36
C PHE A 74 -5.94 -5.81 -8.53
N ILE A 75 -5.34 -5.98 -9.72
CA ILE A 75 -4.02 -5.44 -10.02
C ILE A 75 -4.05 -3.90 -9.94
N VAL A 76 -5.03 -3.25 -10.59
CA VAL A 76 -5.15 -1.78 -10.57
C VAL A 76 -5.27 -1.22 -9.15
N ARG A 77 -5.99 -1.92 -8.27
CA ARG A 77 -6.16 -1.54 -6.86
C ARG A 77 -4.85 -1.51 -6.08
N TYR A 78 -3.95 -2.46 -6.29
CA TYR A 78 -2.72 -2.61 -5.49
C TYR A 78 -1.41 -2.35 -6.26
N LEU A 79 -1.49 -1.90 -7.52
CA LEU A 79 -0.33 -1.72 -8.40
C LEU A 79 0.72 -0.78 -7.81
N SER A 80 0.30 0.34 -7.22
CA SER A 80 1.20 1.32 -6.59
C SER A 80 1.58 0.94 -5.16
N PHE A 81 1.02 -0.13 -4.59
CA PHE A 81 1.21 -0.49 -3.19
C PHE A 81 2.43 -1.39 -2.99
N TYR A 82 3.61 -0.84 -3.22
CA TYR A 82 4.93 -1.47 -3.02
C TYR A 82 5.15 -2.17 -1.66
N PRO A 83 4.69 -1.61 -0.51
CA PRO A 83 4.75 -2.31 0.77
C PRO A 83 4.10 -3.70 0.71
N LEU A 84 2.96 -3.81 0.04
CA LEU A 84 2.24 -5.06 -0.04
C LEU A 84 2.91 -6.05 -0.98
N HIS A 85 3.19 -5.63 -2.22
CA HIS A 85 3.64 -6.58 -3.24
C HIS A 85 5.14 -6.94 -3.15
N LYS A 86 5.98 -6.08 -2.55
CA LYS A 86 7.44 -6.29 -2.44
C LYS A 86 7.85 -6.87 -1.10
N SER A 87 7.31 -6.35 0.00
CA SER A 87 7.69 -6.78 1.36
C SER A 87 6.60 -7.57 2.09
N GLY A 88 5.40 -7.70 1.52
CA GLY A 88 4.30 -8.43 2.15
C GLY A 88 3.73 -7.71 3.38
N ALA A 89 3.97 -6.41 3.52
CA ALA A 89 3.40 -5.60 4.58
C ALA A 89 1.87 -5.48 4.42
N PHE A 90 1.17 -5.09 5.49
CA PHE A 90 -0.28 -4.82 5.49
C PHE A 90 -1.22 -5.99 5.20
N LYS A 91 -0.72 -7.24 5.11
CA LYS A 91 -1.59 -8.42 4.91
C LYS A 91 -2.66 -8.60 5.99
N TYR A 92 -2.47 -8.04 7.19
CA TYR A 92 -3.46 -8.06 8.27
C TYR A 92 -4.69 -7.16 8.01
N LEU A 93 -4.62 -6.26 7.02
CA LEU A 93 -5.75 -5.45 6.56
C LEU A 93 -6.48 -6.07 5.38
N MET A 94 -5.90 -7.10 4.74
CA MET A 94 -6.50 -7.78 3.59
C MET A 94 -7.65 -8.68 4.02
N ASN A 95 -8.72 -8.69 3.24
CA ASN A 95 -9.83 -9.60 3.43
C ASN A 95 -9.59 -10.96 2.72
N ASP A 96 -10.52 -11.90 2.86
CA ASP A 96 -10.40 -13.25 2.28
C ASP A 96 -10.32 -13.25 0.76
N GLU A 97 -10.97 -12.29 0.11
CA GLU A 97 -10.93 -12.13 -1.34
C GLU A 97 -9.57 -11.59 -1.79
N ASP A 98 -9.05 -10.61 -1.06
CA ASP A 98 -7.74 -10.02 -1.31
C ASP A 98 -6.63 -11.07 -1.21
N ASP A 99 -6.65 -11.90 -0.15
CA ASP A 99 -5.67 -12.95 0.09
C ASP A 99 -5.62 -13.97 -1.07
N LYS A 100 -6.79 -14.36 -1.61
CA LYS A 100 -6.88 -15.32 -2.73
C LYS A 100 -6.35 -14.73 -4.04
N ASN A 101 -6.40 -13.41 -4.18
CA ASN A 101 -6.10 -12.71 -5.41
C ASN A 101 -4.69 -12.10 -5.44
N LEU A 102 -3.97 -12.09 -4.32
CA LEU A 102 -2.56 -11.68 -4.21
C LEU A 102 -1.66 -12.23 -5.33
N LYS A 103 -1.91 -13.47 -5.76
CA LYS A 103 -1.19 -14.11 -6.87
C LYS A 103 -1.16 -13.29 -8.16
N TRP A 104 -2.19 -12.49 -8.43
CA TRP A 104 -2.29 -11.66 -9.64
C TRP A 104 -1.27 -10.52 -9.65
N LEU A 105 -0.90 -9.98 -8.48
CA LEU A 105 0.13 -8.95 -8.37
C LEU A 105 1.53 -9.48 -8.69
N HIS A 106 1.80 -10.76 -8.46
CA HIS A 106 3.09 -11.35 -8.78
C HIS A 106 3.24 -11.73 -10.26
N ILE A 107 2.12 -11.81 -10.98
CA ILE A 107 2.08 -12.07 -12.43
C ILE A 107 2.37 -10.78 -13.21
N PHE A 108 1.85 -9.64 -12.74
CA PHE A 108 2.01 -8.34 -13.37
C PHE A 108 3.22 -7.61 -12.75
N LYS A 109 4.36 -7.57 -13.45
CA LYS A 109 5.58 -6.87 -13.03
C LYS A 109 5.80 -5.60 -13.83
#